data_AF-A0A259LNM0-F1
#
_entry.id   AF-A0A259LNM0-F1
#
_cell.length_a   1.000
_cell.length_b   1.000
_cell.length_c   1.000
_cell.angle_alpha   90.00
_cell.angle_beta   90.00
_cell.angle_gamma   90.00
#
_symmetry.space_group_name_H-M   'P 1'
#
loop_
_entity.id
_entity.type
_entity.pdbx_description
1 polymer ?
#
loop_
_entity_poly.entity_id
_entity_poly.type
_entity_poly.pdbx_seq_one_letter_code
_entity_poly.pdbx_strand_id
1 'polypeptide(L)' 'MTSDDTDEILRGAALYAQTEDGIVPWRERPVIFRKQSLARLPKMEL' A
#
# COMPACT_ATOMS: atom_id res chain seq x y z
N MET A 1 8.11 4.65 10.85
CA MET A 1 8.86 4.21 9.68
C MET A 1 10.33 4.42 9.99
N THR A 2 11.14 3.38 9.88
CA THR A 2 12.61 3.42 10.07
C THR A 2 13.30 3.02 8.77
N SER A 3 14.63 3.08 8.71
CA SER A 3 15.39 2.63 7.54
C SER A 3 15.26 1.13 7.28
N ASP A 4 14.93 0.33 8.29
CA ASP A 4 14.75 -1.13 8.13
C ASP A 4 13.50 -1.47 7.30
N ASP A 5 12.58 -0.53 7.14
CA ASP A 5 11.36 -0.70 6.35
C ASP A 5 11.60 -0.63 4.82
N THR A 6 12.81 -0.24 4.38
CA THR A 6 13.11 0.06 2.96
C THR A 6 12.79 -1.09 2.02
N ASP A 7 13.17 -2.32 2.36
CA ASP A 7 12.97 -3.48 1.48
C ASP A 7 11.48 -3.77 1.25
N GLU A 8 10.66 -3.66 2.30
CA GLU A 8 9.22 -3.88 2.20
C GLU A 8 8.50 -2.75 1.44
N ILE A 9 9.02 -1.52 1.52
CA ILE A 9 8.54 -0.39 0.71
C ILE A 9 8.84 -0.63 -0.77
N LEU A 10 10.07 -1.03 -1.11
CA LEU A 10 10.47 -1.33 -2.49
C LEU A 10 9.65 -2.49 -3.07
N ARG A 11 9.49 -3.57 -2.29
CA ARG A 11 8.63 -4.70 -2.65
C ARG A 11 7.20 -4.26 -2.90
N GLY A 12 6.65 -3.43 -2.02
CA GLY A 12 5.31 -2.89 -2.18
C GLY A 12 5.15 -2.07 -3.46
N ALA A 13 6.09 -1.17 -3.74
CA ALA A 13 6.09 -0.36 -4.96
C ALA A 13 6.14 -1.24 -6.23
N ALA A 14 6.96 -2.30 -6.22
CA ALA A 14 7.05 -3.25 -7.33
C ALA A 14 5.74 -4.03 -7.56
N LEU A 15 5.01 -4.39 -6.50
CA LEU A 15 3.69 -5.03 -6.63
C LEU A 15 2.68 -4.10 -7.31
N TYR A 16 2.62 -2.84 -6.91
CA TYR A 16 1.74 -1.85 -7.55
C TYR A 16 2.11 -1.57 -9.00
N ALA A 17 3.40 -1.56 -9.35
CA ALA A 17 3.84 -1.34 -10.72
C ALA A 17 3.45 -2.47 -11.69
N GLN A 18 3.15 -3.66 -11.16
CA GLN A 18 2.77 -4.83 -11.96
C GLN A 18 1.25 -4.93 -12.19
N THR A 19 0.44 -4.12 -11.50
CA THR A 19 -1.02 -4.17 -11.68
C THR A 19 -1.46 -3.15 -12.73
N GLU A 20 -2.30 -3.59 -13.66
CA GLU A 20 -2.81 -2.74 -14.74
C GLU A 20 -3.78 -1.66 -14.21
N ASP A 21 -4.52 -2.00 -13.15
CA ASP A 21 -5.51 -1.13 -12.50
C ASP A 21 -4.97 -0.41 -11.25
N GLY A 22 -3.71 -0.64 -10.88
CA GLY A 22 -3.12 -0.10 -9.66
C GLY A 22 -3.65 -0.74 -8.36
N ILE A 23 -4.35 -1.89 -8.42
CA ILE A 23 -4.95 -2.52 -7.24
C ILE A 23 -4.21 -3.81 -6.86
N VAL A 24 -3.44 -3.75 -5.78
CA VAL A 24 -2.89 -4.96 -5.13
C VAL A 24 -3.91 -5.52 -4.13
N PRO A 25 -4.25 -6.82 -4.15
CA PRO A 25 -5.14 -7.44 -3.19
C PRO A 25 -4.68 -7.25 -1.74
N TRP A 26 -5.60 -6.96 -0.82
CA TRP A 26 -5.26 -6.57 0.56
C TRP A 26 -4.36 -7.57 1.29
N ARG A 27 -4.59 -8.88 1.12
CA ARG A 27 -3.79 -9.93 1.77
C ARG A 27 -2.35 -10.00 1.26
N GLU A 28 -2.11 -9.54 0.03
CA GLU A 28 -0.81 -9.58 -0.65
C GLU A 28 0.01 -8.31 -0.39
N ARG A 29 -0.61 -7.25 0.13
CA ARG A 29 0.11 -6.02 0.47
C ARG A 29 1.11 -6.24 1.62
N PRO A 30 2.31 -5.65 1.53
CA PRO A 30 3.23 -5.55 2.66
C PRO A 30 2.55 -5.02 3.92
N VAL A 31 2.97 -5.53 5.09
CA VAL A 31 2.36 -5.16 6.39
C VAL A 31 2.47 -3.66 6.66
N ILE A 32 3.57 -3.04 6.22
CA ILE A 32 3.78 -1.60 6.36
C ILE A 32 2.68 -0.79 5.66
N PHE A 33 2.28 -1.17 4.44
CA PHE A 33 1.19 -0.50 3.75
C PHE A 33 -0.18 -0.80 4.37
N ARG A 34 -0.37 -2.00 4.91
CA ARG A 34 -1.62 -2.35 5.59
C ARG A 34 -1.83 -1.59 6.90
N LYS A 35 -0.78 -1.42 7.70
CA LYS A 35 -0.91 -0.88 9.08
C LYS A 35 -0.53 0.59 9.20
N GLN A 36 0.28 1.12 8.30
CA GLN A 36 0.83 2.48 8.40
C GLN A 36 0.33 3.42 7.29
N SER A 37 -0.55 2.95 6.40
CA SER A 37 -1.13 3.80 5.34
C SER A 37 -2.53 4.27 5.74
N LEU A 38 -2.71 5.59 5.87
CA LEU A 38 -4.00 6.22 6.21
C LEU A 38 -4.56 6.94 4.97
N ALA A 39 -5.70 6.47 4.46
CA ALA A 39 -6.44 7.19 3.43
C ALA A 39 -7.32 8.26 4.07
N ARG A 40 -7.16 9.53 3.67
CA ARG A 40 -8.08 10.62 4.02
C ARG A 40 -9.12 10.73 2.90
N LEU A 41 -10.25 10.06 3.08
CA LEU A 41 -11.34 10.12 2.11
C LEU A 41 -12.26 11.31 2.40
N PRO A 42 -12.79 11.98 1.36
CA PRO A 42 -13.86 12.97 1.53
C PRO A 42 -15.13 12.30 2.08
N LYS A 43 -16.08 13.12 2.56
CA LYS A 43 -17.39 12.62 2.99
C LYS A 43 -18.07 11.89 1.82
N MET A 44 -18.54 10.66 2.06
CA MET A 44 -19.36 9.92 1.10
C MET A 44 -20.77 10.54 1.05
N GLU A 45 -21.31 10.78 -0.14
CA GLU A 45 -22.72 11.16 -0.31
C GLU A 45 -23.60 9.90 -0.16
N LEU A 46 -24.79 10.06 0.44
CA LEU A 46 -25.74 8.96 0.67
C LEU A 46 -26.70 8.81 -0.51
#